data_AF-A0A6P1CCU2-F1
#
_entry.id   AF-A0A6P1CCU2-F1
#
_cell.length_a   1.000
_cell.length_b   1.000
_cell.length_c   1.000
_cell.angle_alpha   90.00
_cell.angle_beta   90.00
_cell.angle_gamma   90.00
#
_symmetry.space_group_name_H-M   'P 1'
#
loop_
_entity.id
_entity.type
_entity.pdbx_description
1 polymer ?
#
loop_
_entity_poly.entity_id
_entity_poly.type
_entity_poly.pdbx_seq_one_letter_code
_entity_poly.pdbx_strand_id
1 'polypeptide(L)'
;MPRPRTPRSKAAVTGADKKNKGRFEARNEPLVSDDLGDPPDWIVDGETNKAREAWQTLRKEIPWLNSSHRILVATASNILGRMIAGQDCGVQAMNLLRQCLGQMGATPADASKAGAKPDGESKDPADEFFDE
;
A
#
# COMPACT_ATOMS: atom_id res chain seq x y z
N MET A 1 -8.84 -17.83 6.22
CA MET A 1 -8.79 -16.62 7.07
C MET A 1 -9.87 -15.65 6.64
N PRO A 2 -10.50 -14.91 7.57
CA PRO A 2 -11.42 -13.82 7.23
C PRO A 2 -10.71 -12.80 6.34
N ARG A 3 -11.37 -12.34 5.27
CA ARG A 3 -10.82 -11.29 4.41
C ARG A 3 -10.70 -9.99 5.21
N PRO A 4 -9.52 -9.35 5.31
CA PRO A 4 -9.36 -8.07 5.98
C PRO A 4 -10.31 -7.04 5.37
N ARG A 5 -10.96 -6.24 6.21
CA ARG A 5 -11.84 -5.16 5.76
C ARG A 5 -10.98 -4.05 5.13
N THR A 6 -11.40 -3.53 3.99
CA THR A 6 -10.74 -2.39 3.33
C THR A 6 -10.97 -1.12 4.17
N PRO A 7 -9.92 -0.42 4.63
CA PRO A 7 -10.05 0.87 5.33
C PRO A 7 -10.67 1.94 4.44
N ARG A 8 -11.30 2.96 5.03
CA ARG A 8 -11.94 4.08 4.33
C ARG A 8 -10.94 4.93 3.56
N SER A 9 -9.74 5.15 4.11
CA SER A 9 -8.65 5.86 3.42
C SER A 9 -8.25 5.16 2.12
N LYS A 10 -8.05 3.84 2.20
CA LYS A 10 -7.86 3.01 1.01
C LYS A 10 -9.08 3.17 0.10
N ALA A 11 -10.29 2.86 0.57
CA ALA A 11 -11.49 2.92 -0.25
C ALA A 11 -11.72 4.26 -0.98
N ALA A 12 -11.33 5.39 -0.38
CA ALA A 12 -11.39 6.72 -1.00
C ALA A 12 -10.39 6.89 -2.15
N VAL A 13 -9.13 6.48 -1.94
CA VAL A 13 -8.10 6.48 -3.01
C VAL A 13 -8.53 5.57 -4.16
N THR A 14 -9.18 4.46 -3.82
CA THR A 14 -9.51 3.44 -4.80
C THR A 14 -10.88 3.58 -5.47
N GLY A 15 -11.70 4.55 -5.03
CA GLY A 15 -13.09 4.73 -5.46
C GLY A 15 -14.06 3.62 -5.00
N ALA A 16 -13.63 2.70 -4.15
CA ALA A 16 -14.49 1.65 -3.60
C ALA A 16 -15.58 2.21 -2.67
N ASP A 17 -15.32 3.36 -2.05
CA ASP A 17 -16.28 4.12 -1.24
C ASP A 17 -17.41 4.71 -2.09
N LYS A 18 -17.13 5.15 -3.32
CA LYS A 18 -18.13 5.62 -4.29
C LYS A 18 -18.98 4.48 -4.83
N LYS A 19 -18.35 3.35 -5.18
CA LYS A 19 -19.06 2.17 -5.72
C LYS A 19 -19.94 1.45 -4.69
N ASN A 20 -19.52 1.39 -3.44
CA ASN A 20 -20.22 0.65 -2.37
C ASN A 20 -20.54 1.53 -1.16
N LYS A 21 -21.13 2.70 -1.40
CA LYS A 21 -21.34 3.78 -0.42
C LYS A 21 -21.87 3.30 0.94
N GLY A 22 -22.95 2.51 0.94
CA GLY A 22 -23.56 1.99 2.17
C GLY A 22 -22.64 1.10 3.02
N ARG A 23 -21.59 0.49 2.46
CA ARG A 23 -20.60 -0.28 3.24
C ARG A 23 -19.62 0.59 4.03
N PHE A 24 -19.49 1.87 3.68
CA PHE A 24 -18.47 2.78 4.23
C PHE A 24 -19.07 3.98 4.97
N GLU A 25 -20.30 4.40 4.66
CA GLU A 25 -20.97 5.55 5.29
C GLU A 25 -21.13 5.40 6.81
N ALA A 26 -21.58 4.23 7.28
CA ALA A 26 -21.82 3.96 8.70
C ALA A 26 -20.56 3.61 9.52
N ARG A 27 -19.36 3.76 8.93
CA ARG A 27 -18.12 3.39 9.62
C ARG A 27 -17.52 4.57 10.36
N ASN A 28 -17.31 4.37 11.66
CA ASN A 28 -16.53 5.25 12.53
C ASN A 28 -15.09 4.75 12.58
N GLU A 29 -14.33 5.01 11.51
CA GLU A 29 -12.89 4.74 11.48
C GLU A 29 -12.12 5.96 12.00
N PRO A 30 -11.01 5.77 12.73
CA PRO A 30 -10.15 6.88 13.13
C PRO A 30 -9.69 7.66 11.89
N LEU A 31 -9.88 8.97 11.92
CA LEU A 31 -9.32 9.86 10.91
C LEU A 31 -7.81 9.97 11.18
N VAL A 32 -7.02 9.35 10.30
CA VAL A 32 -5.57 9.48 10.30
C VAL A 32 -5.22 10.38 9.12
N SER A 33 -5.02 11.66 9.40
CA SER A 33 -4.61 12.67 8.42
C SER A 33 -3.11 12.69 8.17
N ASP A 34 -2.34 12.15 9.11
CA ASP A 34 -0.88 12.24 9.05
C ASP A 34 -0.33 11.26 8.01
N ASP A 35 0.52 11.77 7.12
CA ASP A 35 1.27 10.97 6.18
C ASP A 35 2.16 9.94 6.90
N LEU A 36 2.65 8.95 6.15
CA LEU A 36 3.60 7.97 6.68
C LEU A 36 4.82 8.66 7.34
N GLY A 37 5.27 9.79 6.77
CA GLY A 37 6.39 10.58 7.25
C GLY A 37 7.76 9.92 7.06
N ASP A 38 8.77 10.54 7.64
CA ASP A 38 10.14 10.04 7.60
C ASP A 38 10.35 8.82 8.51
N PRO A 39 11.32 7.94 8.18
CA PRO A 39 11.61 6.76 8.99
C PRO A 39 11.99 7.16 10.43
N PRO A 40 11.54 6.40 11.45
CA PRO A 40 11.97 6.59 12.83
C PRO A 40 13.50 6.56 12.97
N ASP A 41 14.03 7.24 13.99
CA ASP A 41 15.48 7.36 14.21
C ASP A 41 16.20 6.02 14.39
N TRP A 42 15.49 5.01 14.89
CA TRP A 42 16.02 3.65 15.08
C TRP A 42 16.03 2.81 13.79
N ILE A 43 15.38 3.26 12.71
CA ILE A 43 15.60 2.70 11.37
C ILE A 43 16.85 3.38 10.82
N VAL A 44 17.93 2.62 10.70
CA VAL A 44 19.23 3.09 10.23
C VAL A 44 19.71 2.24 9.06
N ASP A 45 20.50 2.87 8.18
CA ASP A 45 21.24 2.14 7.16
C ASP A 45 22.59 1.70 7.71
N GLY A 46 23.03 0.53 7.29
CA GLY A 46 24.34 -0.03 7.55
C GLY A 46 24.90 -0.74 6.33
N GLU A 47 25.95 -1.54 6.55
CA GLU A 47 26.56 -2.35 5.49
C GLU A 47 25.64 -3.50 5.05
N THR A 48 24.99 -4.17 6.01
CA THR A 48 24.17 -5.37 5.78
C THR A 48 22.66 -5.09 5.70
N ASN A 49 22.24 -3.84 5.87
CA ASN A 49 20.82 -3.48 5.81
C ASN A 49 20.62 -2.02 5.39
N LYS A 50 19.90 -1.78 4.29
CA LYS A 50 19.49 -0.45 3.80
C LYS A 50 18.03 -0.14 4.18
N ALA A 51 17.71 -0.21 5.47
CA ALA A 51 16.32 -0.11 5.94
C ALA A 51 15.70 1.29 5.76
N ARG A 52 16.48 2.39 5.87
CA ARG A 52 15.96 3.74 5.61
C ARG A 52 15.68 3.94 4.13
N GLU A 53 16.58 3.44 3.27
CA GLU A 53 16.37 3.43 1.82
C GLU A 53 15.09 2.65 1.46
N ALA A 54 14.94 1.45 2.02
CA ALA A 54 13.75 0.63 1.84
C ALA A 54 12.45 1.32 2.30
N TRP A 55 12.49 2.06 3.41
CA TRP A 55 11.34 2.86 3.87
C TRP A 55 10.92 3.89 2.82
N GLN A 56 11.88 4.64 2.27
CA GLN A 56 11.59 5.66 1.27
C GLN A 56 11.07 5.03 -0.03
N THR A 57 11.61 3.88 -0.43
CA THR A 57 11.08 3.10 -1.55
C THR A 57 9.62 2.71 -1.31
N LEU A 58 9.30 2.11 -0.16
CA LEU A 58 7.91 1.73 0.17
C LEU A 58 6.97 2.93 0.24
N ARG A 59 7.42 4.05 0.79
CA ARG A 59 6.65 5.31 0.83
C ARG A 59 6.31 5.81 -0.57
N LYS A 60 7.25 5.69 -1.52
CA LYS A 60 7.09 6.16 -2.90
C LYS A 60 6.21 5.23 -3.73
N GLU A 61 6.39 3.92 -3.58
CA GLU A 61 5.67 2.90 -4.35
C GLU A 61 4.25 2.63 -3.84
N ILE A 62 3.95 3.00 -2.59
CA ILE A 62 2.66 2.73 -1.94
C ILE A 62 2.06 4.05 -1.43
N PRO A 63 1.46 4.88 -2.32
CA PRO A 63 1.13 6.28 -2.01
C PRO A 63 -0.03 6.45 -1.02
N TRP A 64 -0.76 5.39 -0.67
CA TRP A 64 -1.87 5.43 0.29
C TRP A 64 -1.45 5.12 1.74
N LEU A 65 -0.14 4.98 2.02
CA LEU A 65 0.36 4.78 3.37
C LEU A 65 0.24 6.05 4.21
N ASN A 66 -0.08 5.86 5.48
CA ASN A 66 -0.24 6.94 6.47
C ASN A 66 0.43 6.54 7.80
N SER A 67 0.40 7.41 8.81
CA SER A 67 1.11 7.20 10.08
C SER A 67 0.76 5.89 10.81
N SER A 68 -0.45 5.36 10.62
CA SER A 68 -0.87 4.07 11.20
C SER A 68 -0.12 2.85 10.64
N HIS A 69 0.52 3.00 9.48
CA HIS A 69 1.29 1.92 8.84
C HIS A 69 2.75 1.88 9.30
N ARG A 70 3.24 2.88 10.06
CA ARG A 70 4.68 3.08 10.36
C ARG A 70 5.38 1.83 10.90
N ILE A 71 4.76 1.09 11.83
CA ILE A 71 5.36 -0.12 12.40
C ILE A 71 5.42 -1.26 11.39
N LEU A 72 4.40 -1.42 10.54
CA LEU A 72 4.40 -2.44 9.50
C LEU A 72 5.40 -2.11 8.39
N VAL A 73 5.50 -0.83 8.02
CA VAL A 73 6.51 -0.34 7.08
C VAL A 73 7.91 -0.55 7.63
N ALA A 74 8.17 -0.30 8.91
CA ALA A 74 9.46 -0.59 9.53
C ALA A 74 9.86 -2.06 9.38
N THR A 75 8.93 -2.97 9.68
CA THR A 75 9.17 -4.43 9.54
C THR A 75 9.48 -4.79 8.09
N ALA A 76 8.69 -4.29 7.13
CA ALA A 76 8.93 -4.52 5.71
C ALA A 76 10.28 -3.94 5.25
N SER A 77 10.60 -2.73 5.72
CA SER A 77 11.84 -2.01 5.39
C SER A 77 13.07 -2.75 5.88
N ASN A 78 13.00 -3.40 7.05
CA ASN A 78 14.12 -4.19 7.56
C ASN A 78 14.45 -5.39 6.67
N ILE A 79 13.44 -6.01 6.06
CA ILE A 79 13.62 -7.17 5.17
C ILE A 79 14.04 -6.71 3.77
N LEU A 80 13.32 -5.72 3.21
CA LEU A 80 13.65 -5.16 1.90
C LEU A 80 15.05 -4.51 1.92
N GLY A 81 15.44 -3.85 3.01
CA GLY A 81 16.76 -3.27 3.17
C GLY A 81 17.89 -4.28 3.15
N ARG A 82 17.66 -5.51 3.64
CA ARG A 82 18.62 -6.62 3.49
C ARG A 82 18.76 -7.03 2.03
N MET A 83 17.66 -7.10 1.28
CA MET A 83 17.69 -7.42 -0.15
C MET A 83 18.46 -6.35 -0.95
N ILE A 84 18.20 -5.06 -0.66
CA ILE A 84 18.92 -3.94 -1.27
C ILE A 84 20.43 -4.03 -0.94
N ALA A 85 20.79 -4.40 0.29
CA ALA A 85 22.18 -4.63 0.71
C ALA A 85 22.81 -5.92 0.15
N GLY A 86 22.15 -6.63 -0.78
CA GLY A 86 22.66 -7.86 -1.39
C GLY A 86 22.76 -9.04 -0.43
N GLN A 87 22.10 -8.99 0.73
CA GLN A 87 22.10 -10.10 1.69
C GLN A 87 21.19 -11.23 1.23
N ASP A 88 21.59 -12.46 1.52
CA ASP A 88 20.71 -13.60 1.33
C ASP A 88 19.50 -13.51 2.29
N CYS A 89 18.32 -13.68 1.70
CA CYS A 89 17.04 -13.56 2.38
C CYS A 89 16.29 -14.88 2.24
N GLY A 90 16.39 -15.71 3.27
CA GLY A 90 15.72 -17.00 3.32
C GLY A 90 14.20 -16.90 3.18
N VAL A 91 13.58 -18.03 2.82
CA VAL A 91 12.14 -18.17 2.52
C VAL A 91 11.23 -17.56 3.61
N GLN A 92 11.61 -17.66 4.88
CA GLN A 92 10.84 -17.09 5.99
C GLN A 92 10.76 -15.56 5.92
N ALA A 93 11.89 -14.90 5.66
CA ALA A 93 11.94 -13.44 5.52
C ALA A 93 11.14 -12.98 4.29
N MET A 94 11.29 -13.66 3.17
CA MET A 94 10.56 -13.35 1.93
C MET A 94 9.06 -13.54 2.07
N ASN A 95 8.62 -14.60 2.78
CA ASN A 95 7.22 -14.82 3.09
C ASN A 95 6.65 -13.74 4.03
N LEU A 96 7.43 -13.28 5.01
CA LEU A 96 7.02 -12.18 5.89
C LEU A 96 6.89 -10.87 5.09
N LEU A 97 7.86 -10.56 4.22
CA LEU A 97 7.78 -9.39 3.34
C LEU A 97 6.51 -9.43 2.46
N ARG A 98 6.21 -10.57 1.82
CA ARG A 98 4.98 -10.75 1.03
C ARG A 98 3.72 -10.49 1.87
N GLN A 99 3.70 -10.94 3.12
CA GLN A 99 2.58 -10.71 4.04
C GLN A 99 2.43 -9.24 4.40
N CYS A 100 3.52 -8.54 4.72
CA CYS A 100 3.50 -7.11 5.00
C CYS A 100 2.96 -6.32 3.79
N LEU A 101 3.45 -6.62 2.58
CA LEU A 101 2.98 -5.97 1.35
C LEU A 101 1.49 -6.23 1.10
N GLY A 102 1.00 -7.46 1.32
CA GLY A 102 -0.42 -7.79 1.23
C GLY A 102 -1.28 -7.02 2.23
N GLN A 103 -0.83 -6.88 3.47
CA GLN A 103 -1.54 -6.11 4.49
C GLN A 103 -1.57 -4.61 4.20
N MET A 104 -0.51 -4.08 3.59
CA MET A 104 -0.45 -2.70 3.09
C MET A 104 -1.21 -2.50 1.78
N GLY A 105 -1.70 -3.57 1.15
CA GLY A 105 -2.42 -3.50 -0.12
C GLY A 105 -1.54 -3.24 -1.33
N ALA A 106 -0.24 -3.52 -1.25
CA ALA A 106 0.77 -3.24 -2.26
C ALA A 106 1.00 -4.40 -3.24
N THR A 107 0.07 -5.35 -3.34
CA THR A 107 0.18 -6.47 -4.29
C THR A 107 -0.58 -6.15 -5.59
N PRO A 108 -0.23 -6.72 -6.75
CA PRO A 108 -0.98 -6.50 -7.99
C PRO A 108 -2.48 -6.81 -7.88
N ALA A 109 -2.83 -7.84 -7.10
CA ALA A 109 -4.22 -8.21 -6.80
C ALA A 109 -4.95 -7.15 -5.94
N ASP A 110 -4.21 -6.27 -5.26
CA ASP A 110 -4.72 -5.12 -4.54
C ASP A 110 -4.57 -3.82 -5.34
N ALA A 111 -3.64 -3.74 -6.28
CA ALA A 111 -3.48 -2.61 -7.22
C ALA A 111 -4.71 -2.46 -8.13
N SER A 112 -5.30 -3.57 -8.59
CA SER A 112 -6.60 -3.55 -9.30
C SER A 112 -7.74 -3.01 -8.44
N LYS A 113 -7.58 -3.07 -7.12
CA LYS A 113 -8.50 -2.48 -6.15
C LYS A 113 -8.03 -1.13 -5.67
N ALA A 114 -6.87 -0.62 -6.10
CA ALA A 114 -6.23 0.64 -5.70
C ALA A 114 -6.75 1.86 -6.47
N GLY A 115 -7.61 1.63 -7.48
CA GLY A 115 -8.12 2.70 -8.33
C GLY A 115 -7.08 3.23 -9.33
N ALA A 116 -5.91 2.59 -9.44
CA ALA A 116 -5.03 2.79 -10.57
C ALA A 116 -5.81 2.38 -11.82
N LYS A 117 -6.37 3.37 -12.52
CA LYS A 117 -6.84 3.17 -13.88
C LYS A 117 -5.62 2.62 -14.64
N PRO A 118 -5.70 1.47 -15.31
CA PRO A 118 -4.67 1.15 -16.30
C PRO A 118 -4.56 2.39 -17.21
N ASP A 119 -3.34 2.83 -17.54
CA ASP A 119 -3.17 3.94 -18.47
C ASP A 119 -3.99 3.63 -19.73
N GLY A 120 -5.02 4.44 -19.95
CA GLY A 120 -6.08 4.16 -20.91
C GLY A 120 -7.43 4.59 -20.35
N GLU A 121 -7.93 5.73 -20.83
CA GLU A 121 -9.35 6.03 -20.78
C GLU A 121 -10.11 4.82 -21.35
N SER A 122 -10.81 4.07 -20.50
CA SER A 122 -11.87 3.20 -20.98
C SER A 122 -13.02 4.10 -21.40
N LYS A 123 -12.95 4.65 -22.62
CA LYS A 123 -14.16 5.15 -23.29
C LYS A 123 -15.13 3.98 -23.37
N ASP A 124 -16.36 4.18 -22.91
CA ASP A 124 -17.39 3.18 -23.10
C ASP A 124 -17.62 3.09 -24.62
N PRO A 125 -17.58 1.91 -25.25
CA PRO A 125 -17.90 1.78 -26.67
C PRO A 125 -19.28 2.37 -27.03
N ALA A 126 -20.18 2.50 -26.05
CA ALA A 126 -21.46 3.18 -26.19
C ALA A 126 -21.34 4.71 -26.34
N ASP A 127 -20.27 5.34 -25.83
CA ASP A 127 -20.05 6.79 -25.94
C ASP A 127 -19.94 7.23 -27.42
N GLU A 128 -19.62 6.33 -28.36
CA GLU A 128 -19.62 6.61 -29.81
C GLU A 128 -21.04 6.75 -30.42
N PHE A 129 -22.09 6.33 -29.70
CA PHE A 129 -23.45 6.22 -30.24
C PHE A 129 -24.48 7.12 -29.55
N PHE A 130 -24.11 7.80 -28.46
CA PHE A 130 -25.06 8.56 -27.64
C PHE A 130 -24.70 10.05 -27.46
N ASP A 131 -23.70 10.55 -28.18
CA ASP A 131 -23.45 12.00 -28.29
C ASP A 131 -24.36 12.63 -29.38
N GLU A 132 -25.65 12.81 -29.06
CA GLU A 132 -26.59 13.68 -29.79
C GLU A 132 -27.44 14.53 -28.82
#